data_AF-A0AAD9MXJ2-F1
#
_entry.id   AF-A0AAD9MXJ2-F1
#
_cell.length_a   1.000
_cell.length_b   1.000
_cell.length_c   1.000
_cell.angle_alpha   90.00
_cell.angle_beta   90.00
_cell.angle_gamma   90.00
#
_symmetry.space_group_name_H-M   'P 1'
#
loop_
_entity.id
_entity.type
_entity.pdbx_description
1 polymer ?
#
loop_
_entity_poly.entity_id
_entity_poly.type
_entity_poly.pdbx_seq_one_letter_code
_entity_poly.pdbx_strand_id
1 'polypeptide(L)'
;MTVLVCITRLQPPHKVVRTLEADHLQRIIMKFQLRNTAADSLMAAHQTFVRLTNQKTRREIIFVAEVDSSNTYTFDLDVGSREKEFGYLSGQYTMELIVGDAVIQNPLSWIFADVNLKFSDTLQSAPDRLDGYKAKPEIKHTFRVADKRPSTFISNVFTVMVLLPLLLLLVMWMKIGVNVSNFPLSLSAIGFHVGVAGKTHIFHSQQLMF
;
A
#
# COMPACT_ATOMS: atom_id res chain seq x y z
N MET A 1 -8.36 38.15 10.21
CA MET A 1 -7.71 37.08 9.43
C MET A 1 -7.77 37.52 7.97
N THR A 2 -6.67 38.04 7.43
CA THR A 2 -6.65 38.62 6.07
C THR A 2 -6.59 37.48 5.06
N VAL A 3 -7.69 37.20 4.38
CA VAL A 3 -7.71 36.20 3.29
C VAL A 3 -6.99 36.84 2.10
N LEU A 4 -5.82 36.29 1.74
CA LEU A 4 -5.09 36.73 0.56
C LEU A 4 -5.84 36.22 -0.69
N VAL A 5 -6.45 37.14 -1.45
CA VAL A 5 -7.15 36.81 -2.70
C VAL A 5 -6.30 37.28 -3.87
N CYS A 6 -5.91 36.35 -4.75
CA CYS A 6 -5.23 36.67 -6.00
C CYS A 6 -6.27 36.74 -7.14
N ILE A 7 -6.43 37.92 -7.76
CA ILE A 7 -7.39 38.13 -8.86
C ILE A 7 -6.62 38.42 -10.13
N THR A 8 -6.89 37.66 -11.19
CA THR A 8 -6.35 37.89 -12.54
C THR A 8 -7.50 38.05 -13.52
N ARG A 9 -7.50 39.14 -14.30
CA ARG A 9 -8.46 39.34 -15.39
C ARG A 9 -7.84 38.86 -16.70
N LEU A 10 -8.62 38.15 -17.51
CA LEU A 10 -8.18 37.58 -18.78
C LEU A 10 -9.19 37.90 -19.87
N GLN A 11 -8.70 37.94 -21.10
CA GLN A 11 -9.52 38.04 -22.30
C GLN A 11 -9.12 36.93 -23.26
N PRO A 12 -10.07 36.22 -23.90
CA PRO A 12 -9.76 35.26 -24.95
C PRO A 12 -8.97 35.94 -26.08
N PRO A 13 -7.90 35.32 -26.63
CA PRO A 13 -7.43 33.95 -26.40
C PRO A 13 -6.27 33.83 -25.39
N HIS A 14 -5.99 34.86 -24.57
CA HIS A 14 -4.78 34.90 -23.75
C HIS A 14 -4.78 33.90 -22.57
N LYS A 15 -3.68 33.16 -22.40
CA LYS A 15 -3.51 32.25 -21.26
C LYS A 15 -2.82 32.97 -20.10
N VAL A 16 -3.15 32.61 -18.86
CA VAL A 16 -2.37 33.03 -17.68
C VAL A 16 -0.93 32.54 -17.85
N VAL A 17 0.03 33.48 -17.79
CA VAL A 17 1.46 33.17 -17.96
C VAL A 17 2.01 32.37 -16.78
N ARG A 18 1.53 32.65 -15.57
CA ARG A 18 1.94 31.96 -14.34
C ARG A 18 1.06 30.74 -14.09
N THR A 19 1.68 29.60 -13.78
CA THR A 19 0.94 28.44 -13.26
C THR A 19 0.34 28.78 -11.89
N LEU A 20 -0.97 28.62 -11.77
CA LEU A 20 -1.68 28.82 -10.51
C LEU A 20 -1.37 27.63 -9.58
N GLU A 21 -1.20 27.87 -8.29
CA GLU A 21 -1.04 26.80 -7.31
C GLU A 21 -2.26 26.79 -6.40
N ALA A 22 -2.84 25.61 -6.19
CA ALA A 22 -3.96 25.43 -5.28
C ALA A 22 -3.74 24.18 -4.42
N ASP A 23 -3.72 24.38 -3.11
CA ASP A 23 -3.65 23.30 -2.11
C ASP A 23 -5.05 22.95 -1.58
N HIS A 24 -5.18 21.86 -0.83
CA HIS A 24 -6.43 21.36 -0.25
C HIS A 24 -7.18 22.39 0.63
N LEU A 25 -6.50 23.41 1.16
CA LEU A 25 -7.11 24.51 1.93
C LEU A 25 -7.54 25.70 1.06
N GLN A 26 -7.23 25.68 -0.23
CA GLN A 26 -7.46 26.80 -1.14
C GLN A 26 -8.64 26.52 -2.08
N ARG A 27 -9.25 27.62 -2.53
CA ARG A 27 -10.42 27.59 -3.41
C ARG A 27 -10.15 28.37 -4.68
N ILE A 28 -10.51 27.79 -5.82
CA ILE A 28 -10.39 28.41 -7.13
C ILE A 28 -11.79 28.86 -7.55
N ILE A 29 -11.91 30.15 -7.82
CA ILE A 29 -13.17 30.75 -8.26
C ILE A 29 -12.92 31.44 -9.59
N MET A 30 -13.73 31.11 -10.59
CA MET A 30 -13.77 31.81 -11.87
C MET A 30 -15.16 32.38 -12.08
N LYS A 31 -15.21 33.65 -12.51
CA LYS A 31 -16.46 34.30 -12.89
C LYS A 31 -16.34 34.86 -14.30
N PHE A 32 -17.37 34.65 -15.11
CA PHE A 32 -17.42 35.18 -16.47
C PHE A 32 -18.85 35.52 -16.87
N GLN A 33 -18.98 36.38 -17.88
CA GLN A 33 -20.25 36.77 -18.47
C GLN A 33 -20.16 36.56 -19.97
N LEU A 34 -21.26 36.15 -20.58
CA LEU A 34 -21.37 35.97 -22.02
C LEU A 34 -22.18 37.14 -22.59
N ARG A 35 -21.62 37.80 -23.60
CA ARG A 35 -22.27 38.90 -24.32
C ARG A 35 -22.49 38.48 -25.76
N ASN A 36 -23.70 38.68 -26.25
CA ASN A 36 -24.02 38.48 -27.65
C ASN A 36 -23.55 39.69 -28.46
N THR A 37 -22.63 39.50 -29.40
CA THR A 37 -22.11 40.57 -30.26
C THR A 37 -23.17 41.16 -31.19
N ALA A 38 -24.21 40.40 -31.56
CA ALA A 38 -25.25 40.85 -32.48
C ALA A 38 -26.37 41.65 -31.79
N ALA A 39 -26.76 41.26 -30.58
CA ALA A 39 -27.85 41.88 -29.82
C ALA A 39 -27.36 42.85 -28.72
N ASP A 40 -26.06 42.93 -28.53
CA ASP A 40 -25.36 43.68 -27.49
C ASP A 40 -25.86 43.43 -26.05
N SER A 41 -26.49 42.28 -25.84
CA SER A 41 -27.11 41.88 -24.58
C SER A 41 -26.37 40.73 -23.92
N LEU A 42 -26.52 40.64 -22.59
CA LEU A 42 -26.06 39.48 -21.83
C LEU A 42 -26.90 38.26 -22.22
N MET A 43 -26.24 37.13 -22.42
CA MET A 43 -26.89 35.86 -22.75
C MET A 43 -26.49 34.76 -21.77
N ALA A 44 -27.42 33.85 -21.52
CA ALA A 44 -27.13 32.59 -20.85
C ALA A 44 -27.02 31.50 -21.93
N ALA A 45 -25.88 30.83 -22.00
CA ALA A 45 -25.69 29.63 -22.81
C ALA A 45 -26.21 28.40 -22.07
N HIS A 46 -26.82 27.48 -22.82
CA HIS A 46 -27.34 26.21 -22.31
C HIS A 46 -26.26 25.29 -21.74
N GLN A 47 -25.07 25.25 -22.35
CA GLN A 47 -23.96 24.40 -21.91
C GLN A 47 -22.71 25.22 -21.64
N THR A 48 -22.29 25.25 -20.38
CA THR A 48 -21.03 25.87 -19.96
C THR A 48 -20.28 24.94 -19.04
N PHE A 49 -19.08 24.53 -19.47
CA PHE A 49 -18.27 23.57 -18.77
C PHE A 49 -16.86 24.10 -18.55
N VAL A 50 -16.31 23.76 -17.39
CA VAL A 50 -14.90 23.95 -17.06
C VAL A 50 -14.27 22.58 -17.00
N ARG A 51 -13.41 22.30 -17.97
CA ARG A 51 -12.67 21.05 -18.04
C ARG A 51 -11.30 21.22 -17.40
N LEU A 52 -10.94 20.31 -16.51
CA LEU A 52 -9.61 20.18 -15.93
C LEU A 52 -8.99 18.87 -16.41
N THR A 53 -7.90 18.98 -17.17
CA THR A 53 -7.20 17.81 -17.74
C THR A 53 -5.84 17.65 -17.07
N ASN A 54 -5.60 16.50 -16.43
CA ASN A 54 -4.29 16.17 -15.87
C ASN A 54 -3.28 15.94 -17.00
N GLN A 55 -2.15 16.67 -17.00
CA GLN A 55 -1.19 16.57 -18.11
C GLN A 55 -0.46 15.21 -18.17
N LYS A 56 -0.29 14.53 -17.02
CA LYS A 56 0.43 13.24 -16.95
C LYS A 56 -0.48 12.07 -17.28
N THR A 57 -1.65 12.00 -16.65
CA THR A 57 -2.57 10.85 -16.78
C THR A 57 -3.60 11.02 -17.89
N ARG A 58 -3.71 12.24 -18.46
CA ARG A 58 -4.74 12.61 -19.46
C ARG A 58 -6.18 12.42 -18.95
N ARG A 59 -6.37 12.25 -17.63
CA ARG A 59 -7.70 12.19 -17.01
C ARG A 59 -8.34 13.58 -17.05
N GLU A 60 -9.58 13.63 -17.49
CA GLU A 60 -10.38 14.85 -17.57
C GLU A 60 -11.47 14.83 -16.49
N ILE A 61 -11.68 15.96 -15.83
CA ILE A 61 -12.78 16.21 -14.92
C ILE A 61 -13.53 17.43 -15.45
N ILE A 62 -14.85 17.33 -15.55
CA ILE A 62 -15.69 18.38 -16.12
C ILE A 62 -16.63 18.90 -15.04
N PHE A 63 -16.59 20.20 -14.83
CA PHE A 63 -17.50 20.90 -13.93
C PHE A 63 -18.46 21.78 -14.72
N VAL A 64 -19.70 21.87 -14.23
CA VAL A 64 -20.70 22.79 -14.77
C VAL A 64 -20.47 24.18 -14.16
N ALA A 65 -20.51 25.23 -14.98
CA ALA A 65 -20.52 26.59 -14.46
C ALA A 65 -21.97 27.01 -14.17
N GLU A 66 -22.24 27.46 -12.94
CA GLU A 66 -23.59 27.84 -12.51
C GLU A 66 -23.86 29.31 -12.85
N VAL A 67 -25.06 29.62 -13.37
CA VAL A 67 -25.46 30.98 -13.71
C VAL A 67 -26.26 31.60 -12.57
N ASP A 68 -25.89 32.80 -12.16
CA ASP A 68 -26.66 33.61 -11.23
C ASP A 68 -27.74 34.45 -11.94
N SER A 69 -28.70 34.97 -11.18
CA SER A 69 -29.72 35.96 -11.59
C SER A 69 -29.16 37.17 -12.35
N SER A 70 -27.88 37.48 -12.17
CA SER A 70 -27.14 38.53 -12.87
C SER A 70 -26.55 38.12 -14.23
N ASN A 71 -26.88 36.94 -14.77
CA ASN A 71 -26.24 36.33 -15.95
C ASN A 71 -24.71 36.17 -15.81
N THR A 72 -24.24 36.02 -14.58
CA THR A 72 -22.83 35.78 -14.28
C THR A 72 -22.63 34.30 -14.00
N TYR A 73 -21.79 33.65 -14.80
CA TYR A 73 -21.37 32.29 -14.58
C TYR A 73 -20.30 32.24 -13.50
N THR A 74 -20.47 31.34 -12.53
CA THR A 74 -19.51 31.08 -11.47
C THR A 74 -19.10 29.62 -11.51
N PHE A 75 -17.79 29.41 -11.60
CA PHE A 75 -17.15 28.13 -11.33
C PHE A 75 -16.46 28.23 -9.98
N ASP A 76 -16.82 27.32 -9.08
CA ASP A 76 -16.30 27.25 -7.73
C ASP A 76 -15.74 25.85 -7.49
N LEU A 77 -14.43 25.79 -7.32
CA LEU A 77 -13.70 24.57 -7.01
C LEU A 77 -13.01 24.74 -5.66
N ASP A 78 -13.60 24.13 -4.65
CA ASP A 78 -12.95 23.87 -3.39
C ASP A 78 -12.13 22.59 -3.50
N VAL A 79 -10.81 22.75 -3.45
CA VAL A 79 -9.84 21.68 -3.71
C VAL A 79 -10.04 20.57 -2.68
N GLY A 80 -10.20 20.91 -1.40
CA GLY A 80 -10.31 19.94 -0.30
C GLY A 80 -11.63 19.19 -0.23
N SER A 81 -12.76 19.79 -0.64
CA SER A 81 -14.04 19.06 -0.67
C SER A 81 -14.22 18.18 -1.90
N ARG A 82 -13.52 18.49 -3.00
CA ARG A 82 -13.65 17.77 -4.29
C ARG A 82 -12.50 16.81 -4.61
N GLU A 83 -11.54 16.58 -3.70
CA GLU A 83 -10.39 15.68 -3.92
C GLU A 83 -10.78 14.29 -4.44
N LYS A 84 -11.93 13.77 -3.98
CA LYS A 84 -12.48 12.47 -4.38
C LYS A 84 -12.80 12.39 -5.88
N GLU A 85 -13.29 13.48 -6.49
CA GLU A 85 -13.62 13.54 -7.92
C GLU A 85 -12.35 13.49 -8.79
N PHE A 86 -11.24 14.03 -8.27
CA PHE A 86 -9.92 13.93 -8.91
C PHE A 86 -9.24 12.58 -8.64
N GLY A 87 -9.78 11.77 -7.72
CA GLY A 87 -9.18 10.49 -7.31
C GLY A 87 -7.87 10.66 -6.55
N TYR A 88 -7.72 11.77 -5.81
CA TYR A 88 -6.51 12.14 -5.05
C TYR A 88 -5.24 12.20 -5.92
N LEU A 89 -5.38 12.61 -7.18
CA LEU A 89 -4.26 12.72 -8.13
C LEU A 89 -3.66 14.13 -8.09
N SER A 90 -2.66 14.34 -7.25
CA SER A 90 -1.93 15.62 -7.22
C SER A 90 -1.10 15.81 -8.49
N GLY A 91 -1.07 17.03 -9.03
CA GLY A 91 -0.27 17.35 -10.21
C GLY A 91 -0.74 18.57 -10.99
N GLN A 92 -0.20 18.71 -12.19
CA GLN A 92 -0.52 19.82 -13.08
C GLN A 92 -1.75 19.50 -13.94
N TYR A 93 -2.74 20.37 -13.84
CA TYR A 93 -3.98 20.34 -14.59
C TYR A 93 -4.06 21.54 -15.52
N THR A 94 -4.52 21.32 -16.74
CA THR A 94 -4.85 22.39 -17.69
C THR A 94 -6.34 22.67 -17.59
N MET A 95 -6.70 23.94 -17.38
CA MET A 95 -8.08 24.39 -17.28
C MET A 95 -8.56 24.97 -18.61
N GLU A 96 -9.71 24.52 -19.06
CA GLU A 96 -10.32 24.92 -20.31
C GLU A 96 -11.79 25.27 -20.10
N LEU A 97 -12.20 26.42 -20.64
CA LEU A 97 -13.58 26.85 -20.68
C LEU A 97 -14.20 26.40 -22.00
N ILE A 98 -15.30 25.66 -21.91
CA ILE A 98 -16.08 25.18 -23.04
C ILE A 98 -17.48 25.80 -22.94
N VAL A 99 -17.88 26.56 -23.94
CA VAL A 99 -19.21 27.18 -24.03
C VAL A 99 -19.87 26.77 -25.33
N GLY A 100 -21.07 26.21 -25.22
CA GLY A 100 -21.88 25.76 -26.34
C GLY A 100 -23.37 25.99 -26.12
N ASP A 101 -24.08 26.31 -27.19
CA ASP A 101 -25.53 26.42 -27.22
C ASP A 101 -26.00 26.27 -28.67
N ALA A 102 -27.25 25.84 -28.89
CA ALA A 102 -27.85 25.71 -30.21
C ALA A 102 -27.91 27.05 -30.97
N VAL A 103 -27.96 28.17 -30.24
CA VAL A 103 -27.99 29.53 -30.79
C VAL A 103 -26.58 30.12 -31.02
N ILE A 104 -25.52 29.46 -30.56
CA ILE A 104 -24.13 29.93 -30.70
C ILE A 104 -23.54 29.33 -31.99
N GLN A 105 -23.18 30.20 -32.94
CA GLN A 105 -22.56 29.77 -34.20
C GLN A 105 -21.12 29.25 -34.02
N ASN A 106 -20.36 29.88 -33.11
CA ASN A 106 -18.96 29.55 -32.85
C ASN A 106 -18.80 29.04 -31.40
N PRO A 107 -18.77 27.71 -31.16
CA PRO A 107 -18.53 27.18 -29.83
C PRO A 107 -17.13 27.61 -29.36
N LEU A 108 -17.04 28.07 -28.11
CA LEU A 108 -15.79 28.53 -27.53
C LEU A 108 -15.11 27.38 -26.79
N SER A 109 -13.87 27.06 -27.15
CA SER A 109 -12.98 26.19 -26.39
C SER A 109 -11.70 26.98 -26.11
N TRP A 110 -11.51 27.39 -24.85
CA TRP A 110 -10.40 28.26 -24.49
C TRP A 110 -9.65 27.75 -23.27
N ILE A 111 -8.39 27.38 -23.49
CA ILE A 111 -7.45 27.05 -22.42
C ILE A 111 -6.95 28.35 -21.80
N PHE A 112 -7.42 28.64 -20.59
CA PHE A 112 -7.15 29.93 -19.95
C PHE A 112 -6.06 29.86 -18.89
N ALA A 113 -5.79 28.71 -18.26
CA ALA A 113 -4.75 28.58 -17.26
C ALA A 113 -4.25 27.15 -17.06
N ASP A 114 -3.03 27.01 -16.53
CA ASP A 114 -2.57 25.76 -15.91
C ASP A 114 -2.56 25.95 -14.39
N VAL A 115 -3.04 24.94 -13.67
CA VAL A 115 -3.12 24.91 -12.22
C VAL A 115 -2.40 23.67 -11.69
N ASN A 116 -1.55 23.84 -10.69
CA ASN A 116 -0.94 22.76 -9.93
C ASN A 116 -1.79 22.48 -8.70
N LEU A 117 -2.51 21.36 -8.70
CA LEU A 117 -3.39 20.93 -7.61
C LEU A 117 -2.61 20.00 -6.67
N LYS A 118 -2.65 20.32 -5.36
CA LYS A 118 -2.12 19.46 -4.30
C LYS A 118 -3.27 19.02 -3.41
N PHE A 119 -3.41 17.70 -3.27
CA PHE A 119 -4.38 17.04 -2.41
C PHE A 119 -3.68 16.40 -1.21
N SER A 120 -4.44 16.11 -0.14
CA SER A 120 -3.89 15.44 1.04
C SER A 120 -3.36 14.03 0.72
N ASP A 121 -2.11 13.75 1.10
CA ASP A 121 -1.41 12.47 0.87
C ASP A 121 -2.02 11.26 1.62
N THR A 122 -3.05 11.49 2.45
CA THR A 122 -3.62 10.45 3.32
C THR A 122 -4.38 9.36 2.59
N LEU A 123 -4.74 9.57 1.31
CA LEU A 123 -5.45 8.58 0.50
C LEU A 123 -4.71 8.38 -0.81
N GLN A 124 -4.05 7.22 -0.90
CA GLN A 124 -3.31 6.74 -2.06
C GLN A 124 -4.12 6.95 -3.34
N SER A 125 -3.55 7.66 -4.31
CA SER A 125 -4.20 7.95 -5.59
C SER A 125 -4.80 6.69 -6.18
N ALA A 126 -6.08 6.76 -6.59
CA ALA A 126 -6.77 5.59 -7.12
C ALA A 126 -5.97 5.01 -8.31
N PRO A 127 -5.73 3.68 -8.34
CA PRO A 127 -4.92 3.07 -9.39
C PRO A 127 -5.47 3.40 -10.76
N ASP A 128 -4.58 3.66 -11.72
CA ASP A 128 -4.99 3.98 -13.08
C ASP A 128 -5.77 2.79 -13.67
N ARG A 129 -6.89 3.05 -14.35
CA ARG A 129 -7.74 1.97 -14.90
C ARG A 129 -6.97 1.14 -15.93
N LEU A 130 -5.92 1.72 -16.53
CA LEU A 130 -5.01 1.06 -17.45
C LEU A 130 -4.05 0.07 -16.77
N ASP A 131 -3.80 0.21 -15.46
CA ASP A 131 -2.95 -0.70 -14.70
C ASP A 131 -3.61 -2.08 -14.47
N GLY A 132 -4.92 -2.20 -14.72
CA GLY A 132 -5.66 -3.45 -14.58
C GLY A 132 -5.24 -4.55 -15.55
N TYR A 133 -4.59 -4.20 -16.67
CA TYR A 133 -4.12 -5.14 -17.69
C TYR A 133 -2.62 -5.45 -17.60
N LYS A 134 -1.91 -4.87 -16.63
CA LYS A 134 -0.49 -5.16 -16.43
C LYS A 134 -0.33 -6.54 -15.79
N ALA A 135 0.64 -7.31 -16.28
CA ALA A 135 1.03 -8.56 -15.63
C ALA A 135 1.40 -8.27 -14.18
N LYS A 136 0.71 -8.93 -13.25
CA LYS A 136 1.04 -8.82 -11.82
C LYS A 136 2.42 -9.41 -11.58
N PRO A 137 3.19 -8.89 -10.61
CA PRO A 137 4.47 -9.48 -10.28
C PRO A 137 4.31 -10.95 -9.88
N GLU A 138 5.28 -11.79 -10.27
CA GLU A 138 5.30 -13.21 -9.93
C GLU A 138 5.38 -13.41 -8.41
N ILE A 139 4.45 -14.19 -7.86
CA ILE A 139 4.45 -14.52 -6.43
C ILE A 139 5.41 -15.69 -6.19
N LYS A 140 6.53 -15.42 -5.51
CA LYS A 140 7.50 -16.45 -5.13
C LYS A 140 7.17 -17.01 -3.75
N HIS A 141 6.69 -18.26 -3.72
CA HIS A 141 6.52 -18.98 -2.46
C HIS A 141 7.89 -19.21 -1.80
N THR A 142 8.10 -18.63 -0.62
CA THR A 142 9.33 -18.85 0.16
C THR A 142 9.05 -19.90 1.21
N PHE A 143 9.72 -21.04 1.11
CA PHE A 143 9.67 -22.07 2.14
C PHE A 143 10.41 -21.60 3.40
N ARG A 144 10.02 -22.15 4.55
CA ARG A 144 10.78 -21.94 5.79
C ARG A 144 12.20 -22.45 5.60
N VAL A 145 13.18 -21.63 5.97
CA VAL A 145 14.58 -22.06 6.02
C VAL A 145 14.72 -23.06 7.17
N ALA A 146 15.51 -24.11 6.96
CA ALA A 146 15.78 -25.07 8.02
C ALA A 146 16.43 -24.38 9.21
N ASP A 147 15.97 -24.70 10.42
CA ASP A 147 16.55 -24.15 11.64
C ASP A 147 18.05 -24.46 11.75
N LYS A 148 18.83 -23.48 12.19
CA LYS A 148 20.27 -23.63 12.35
C LYS A 148 20.55 -24.70 13.41
N ARG A 149 21.20 -25.80 13.00
CA ARG A 149 21.63 -26.86 13.91
C ARG A 149 22.96 -26.46 14.60
N PRO A 150 23.17 -26.86 15.88
CA PRO A 150 24.47 -26.67 16.53
C PRO A 150 25.56 -27.46 15.79
N SER A 151 26.81 -27.02 15.93
CA SER A 151 27.94 -27.72 15.32
C SER A 151 28.09 -29.13 15.91
N THR A 152 28.40 -30.10 15.07
CA THR A 152 28.64 -31.50 15.46
C THR A 152 29.74 -31.65 16.51
N PHE A 153 30.76 -30.79 16.47
CA PHE A 153 31.83 -30.78 17.47
C PHE A 153 31.29 -30.57 18.89
N ILE A 154 30.47 -29.54 19.10
CA ILE A 154 29.86 -29.25 20.41
C ILE A 154 28.99 -30.43 20.85
N SER A 155 28.15 -30.97 19.96
CA SER A 155 27.32 -32.13 20.28
C SER A 155 28.14 -33.34 20.74
N ASN A 156 29.25 -33.65 20.07
CA ASN A 156 30.11 -34.77 20.43
C ASN A 156 30.79 -34.60 21.79
N VAL A 157 31.26 -33.38 22.11
CA VAL A 157 31.86 -33.07 23.41
C VAL A 157 30.87 -33.34 24.55
N PHE A 158 29.62 -32.88 24.41
CA PHE A 158 28.59 -33.13 25.41
C PHE A 158 28.19 -34.60 25.50
N THR A 159 28.13 -35.33 24.38
CA THR A 159 27.88 -36.78 24.39
C THR A 159 28.94 -37.52 25.19
N VAL A 160 30.23 -37.20 25.01
CA VAL A 160 31.32 -37.79 25.81
C VAL A 160 31.17 -37.40 27.27
N MET A 161 30.83 -36.14 27.57
CA MET A 161 30.64 -35.66 28.94
C MET A 161 29.52 -36.41 29.68
N VAL A 162 28.44 -36.78 28.99
CA VAL A 162 27.34 -37.59 29.57
C VAL A 162 27.78 -39.04 29.86
N LEU A 163 28.73 -39.58 29.10
CA LEU A 163 29.26 -40.93 29.32
C LEU A 163 30.33 -40.98 30.44
N LEU A 164 30.97 -39.86 30.78
CA LEU A 164 32.02 -39.80 31.81
C LEU A 164 31.56 -40.27 33.21
N PRO A 165 30.39 -39.85 33.75
CA PRO A 165 29.90 -40.35 35.04
C PRO A 165 29.71 -41.87 35.07
N LEU A 166 29.25 -42.47 33.96
CA LEU A 166 29.09 -43.92 33.85
C LEU A 166 30.45 -44.63 33.90
N LEU A 167 31.45 -44.11 33.18
CA LEU A 167 32.82 -44.63 33.23
C LEU A 167 33.39 -44.52 34.64
N LEU A 168 33.21 -43.38 35.30
CA LEU A 168 33.67 -43.15 36.67
C LEU A 168 33.04 -44.15 37.65
N LEU A 169 31.73 -44.41 37.51
CA LEU A 169 31.02 -45.41 38.32
C LEU A 169 31.68 -46.79 38.19
N LEU A 170 31.95 -47.24 36.97
CA LEU A 170 32.58 -48.55 36.71
C LEU A 170 34.00 -48.62 37.30
N VAL A 171 34.79 -47.55 37.16
CA VAL A 171 36.14 -47.47 37.76
C VAL A 171 36.07 -47.54 39.28
N MET A 172 35.12 -46.83 39.90
CA MET A 172 34.95 -46.88 41.36
C MET A 172 34.51 -48.27 41.84
N TRP A 173 33.61 -48.96 41.13
CA TRP A 173 33.23 -50.33 41.45
C TRP A 173 34.41 -51.29 41.40
N MET A 174 35.29 -51.16 40.40
CA MET A 174 36.53 -51.95 40.33
C MET A 174 37.46 -51.66 41.52
N LYS A 175 37.61 -50.39 41.91
CA LYS A 175 38.46 -50.00 43.06
C LYS A 175 37.93 -50.51 44.40
N ILE A 176 36.61 -50.56 44.57
CA ILE A 176 35.95 -51.05 45.79
C ILE A 176 35.93 -52.58 45.85
N GLY A 177 36.15 -53.27 44.71
CA GLY A 177 36.11 -54.73 44.63
C GLY A 177 34.68 -55.28 44.60
N VAL A 178 33.74 -54.54 44.02
CA VAL A 178 32.37 -54.99 43.81
C VAL A 178 32.40 -56.26 42.95
N ASN A 179 31.90 -57.37 43.50
CA ASN A 179 31.86 -58.66 42.82
C ASN A 179 30.42 -59.16 42.65
N VAL A 180 30.26 -60.14 41.77
CA VAL A 180 28.99 -60.82 41.52
C VAL A 180 29.06 -62.29 41.96
N SER A 181 29.99 -62.62 42.86
CA SER A 181 30.36 -64.00 43.20
C SER A 181 29.23 -64.79 43.88
N ASN A 182 28.26 -64.10 44.49
CA ASN A 182 27.10 -64.71 45.14
C ASN A 182 25.86 -64.76 44.23
N PHE A 183 26.00 -64.66 42.91
CA PHE A 183 24.86 -64.73 42.01
C PHE A 183 24.28 -66.14 41.96
N PRO A 184 23.03 -66.36 42.45
CA PRO A 184 22.41 -67.67 42.36
C PRO A 184 22.00 -67.89 40.90
N LEU A 185 22.63 -68.86 40.23
CA LEU A 185 22.27 -69.30 38.87
C LEU A 185 20.96 -70.13 38.87
N SER A 186 19.94 -69.65 39.57
CA SER A 186 18.61 -70.25 39.60
C SER A 186 17.78 -69.74 38.42
N LEU A 187 16.81 -70.55 37.99
CA LEU A 187 15.91 -70.20 36.89
C LEU A 187 15.12 -68.91 37.18
N SER A 188 14.74 -68.68 38.44
CA SER A 188 14.03 -67.47 38.87
C SER A 188 14.91 -66.21 38.82
N ALA A 189 16.18 -66.30 39.22
CA ALA A 189 17.12 -65.17 39.16
C ALA A 189 17.40 -64.76 37.71
N ILE A 190 17.65 -65.74 36.83
CA ILE A 190 17.84 -65.49 35.39
C ILE A 190 16.57 -64.88 34.78
N GLY A 191 15.40 -65.47 35.05
CA GLY A 191 14.12 -64.96 34.57
C GLY A 191 13.84 -63.52 35.01
N PHE A 192 14.19 -63.16 36.25
CA PHE A 192 14.06 -61.79 36.75
C PHE A 192 14.95 -60.81 35.99
N HIS A 193 16.26 -61.09 35.84
CA HIS A 193 17.19 -60.18 35.14
C HIS A 193 16.89 -60.07 33.64
N VAL A 194 16.50 -61.17 32.99
CA VAL A 194 16.03 -61.16 31.60
C VAL A 194 14.76 -60.32 31.46
N GLY A 195 13.83 -60.43 32.40
CA GLY A 195 12.63 -59.58 32.42
C GLY A 195 12.95 -58.09 32.55
N VAL A 196 13.89 -57.72 33.43
CA VAL A 196 14.36 -56.34 33.59
C VAL A 196 15.04 -55.82 32.31
N ALA A 197 15.93 -56.61 31.70
CA ALA A 197 16.59 -56.25 30.44
C ALA A 197 15.60 -56.19 29.25
N GLY A 198 14.61 -57.08 29.22
CA GLY A 198 13.55 -57.09 28.22
C GLY A 198 12.69 -55.83 28.29
N LYS A 199 12.32 -55.38 29.51
CA LYS A 199 11.58 -54.13 29.70
C LYS A 199 12.34 -52.92 29.15
N THR A 200 13.63 -52.79 29.44
CA THR A 200 14.43 -51.66 28.95
C THR A 200 14.63 -51.72 27.42
N HIS A 201 14.79 -52.92 26.87
CA HIS A 201 14.87 -53.11 25.42
C HIS A 201 13.57 -52.72 24.69
N ILE A 202 12.41 -53.16 25.21
CA ILE A 202 11.10 -52.79 24.65
C ILE A 202 10.92 -51.27 24.66
N PHE A 203 11.29 -50.61 25.76
CA PHE A 203 11.21 -49.15 25.86
C PHE A 203 12.10 -48.45 24.81
N HIS A 204 13.33 -48.92 24.62
CA HIS A 204 14.22 -48.37 23.59
C HIS A 204 13.68 -48.60 22.17
N SER A 205 13.11 -49.78 21.90
CA SER A 205 12.48 -50.12 20.62
C SER A 205 11.30 -49.21 20.29
N GLN A 206 10.46 -48.89 21.29
CA GLN A 206 9.35 -47.93 21.11
C GLN A 206 9.85 -46.53 20.75
N GLN A 207 10.93 -46.06 21.38
CA GLN A 207 11.51 -44.74 21.08
C GLN A 207 12.06 -44.62 19.63
N LEU A 208 12.46 -45.73 19.00
CA LEU A 208 12.95 -45.75 17.61
C LEU A 208 11.83 -45.80 16.56
N MET A 209 10.61 -46.17 16.96
CA MET A 209 9.45 -46.23 16.05
C MET A 209 8.72 -44.89 15.88
N PHE A 210 9.11 -43.85 16.64
CA PHE A 210 8.62 -42.48 16.54
C PHE A 210 9.73 -41.55 16.04
#